data_AF-A0A135WDP2-F1
#
_entry.id   AF-A0A135WDP2-F1
#
_cell.length_a   1.000
_cell.length_b   1.000
_cell.length_c   1.000
_cell.angle_alpha   90.00
_cell.angle_beta   90.00
_cell.angle_gamma   90.00
#
_symmetry.space_group_name_H-M   'P 1'
#
loop_
_entity.id
_entity.type
_entity.pdbx_description
1 polymer ?
#
loop_
_entity_poly.entity_id
_entity_poly.type
_entity_poly.pdbx_seq_one_letter_code
_entity_poly.pdbx_strand_id
1 'polypeptide(L)'
;MALTNLNNTHLTAAQLTAAQTALTSLETALAAITVNLSPEDRQKYGSINEQNKLLVNKVSDYRKNQPTLSAAEVDWAEFDRDLSSRQAYEGFISRLESLVARLKSAKTLHDYDNYQAALTDYAFTAYKAGAAAPGFEVKQNELKQFFGKSLNTSEDTPKEPQ
;
A
#
# COMPACT_ATOMS: atom_id res chain seq x y z
N MET A 1 24.06 2.14 21.83
CA MET A 1 24.29 2.22 20.37
C MET A 1 22.95 2.01 19.69
N ALA A 2 22.53 2.92 18.83
CA ALA A 2 21.36 2.65 17.98
C ALA A 2 21.69 1.48 17.05
N LEU A 3 20.75 0.56 16.85
CA LEU A 3 20.88 -0.44 15.80
C LEU A 3 20.91 0.31 14.46
N THR A 4 21.92 0.06 13.64
CA THR A 4 22.04 0.64 12.30
C THR A 4 22.15 -0.50 11.30
N ASN A 5 21.78 -0.23 10.05
CA ASN A 5 21.82 -1.20 8.97
C ASN A 5 20.88 -2.39 9.21
N LEU A 6 19.64 -2.07 9.62
CA LEU A 6 18.59 -3.04 9.92
C LEU A 6 18.15 -3.84 8.69
N ASN A 7 18.33 -3.29 7.49
CA ASN A 7 18.18 -4.03 6.23
C ASN A 7 19.27 -3.64 5.22
N ASN A 8 20.23 -4.55 5.00
CA ASN A 8 21.33 -4.38 4.04
C ASN A 8 21.02 -4.91 2.63
N THR A 9 19.78 -5.35 2.39
CA THR A 9 19.40 -5.90 1.10
C THR A 9 18.88 -4.78 0.22
N HIS A 10 19.58 -4.54 -0.88
CA HIS A 10 19.15 -3.58 -1.91
C HIS A 10 18.87 -4.32 -3.20
N LEU A 11 17.81 -3.94 -3.89
CA LEU A 11 17.53 -4.45 -5.22
C LEU A 11 18.60 -3.92 -6.18
N THR A 12 19.14 -4.82 -7.00
CA THR A 12 20.00 -4.45 -8.12
C THR A 12 19.20 -3.69 -9.19
N ALA A 13 19.89 -2.94 -10.05
CA ALA A 13 19.25 -2.26 -11.19
C ALA A 13 18.43 -3.24 -12.05
N ALA A 14 18.97 -4.43 -12.32
CA ALA A 14 18.26 -5.47 -13.07
C ALA A 14 16.98 -5.95 -12.38
N GLN A 15 17.01 -6.11 -11.04
CA GLN A 15 15.82 -6.51 -10.27
C GLN A 15 14.77 -5.39 -10.23
N LEU A 16 15.18 -4.13 -10.14
CA LEU A 16 14.26 -2.98 -10.23
C LEU A 16 13.58 -2.92 -11.59
N THR A 17 14.34 -3.06 -12.69
CA THR A 17 13.78 -3.11 -14.04
C THR A 17 12.81 -4.29 -14.18
N ALA A 18 13.19 -5.49 -13.72
CA ALA A 18 12.32 -6.66 -13.79
C ALA A 18 11.01 -6.46 -13.00
N ALA A 19 11.08 -5.86 -11.81
CA ALA A 19 9.89 -5.53 -11.02
C ALA A 19 8.98 -4.54 -11.75
N GLN A 20 9.55 -3.48 -12.34
CA GLN A 20 8.78 -2.49 -13.10
C GLN A 20 8.11 -3.11 -14.33
N THR A 21 8.83 -3.94 -15.10
CA THR A 21 8.26 -4.66 -16.24
C THR A 21 7.12 -5.60 -15.82
N ALA A 22 7.27 -6.28 -14.68
CA ALA A 22 6.23 -7.16 -14.16
C ALA A 22 4.97 -6.36 -13.75
N LEU A 23 5.11 -5.20 -13.12
CA LEU A 23 3.99 -4.31 -12.79
C LEU A 23 3.27 -3.84 -14.05
N THR A 24 3.99 -3.34 -15.06
CA THR A 24 3.39 -2.91 -16.33
C THR A 24 2.68 -4.05 -17.06
N SER A 25 3.24 -5.27 -17.00
CA SER A 25 2.60 -6.44 -17.59
C SER A 25 1.30 -6.80 -16.87
N LEU A 26 1.28 -6.69 -15.54
CA LEU A 26 0.10 -6.93 -14.72
C LEU A 26 -0.98 -5.87 -14.99
N GLU A 27 -0.62 -4.59 -15.01
CA GLU A 27 -1.52 -3.48 -15.36
C GLU A 27 -2.16 -3.69 -16.74
N THR A 28 -1.35 -4.09 -17.73
CA THR A 28 -1.83 -4.39 -19.09
C THR A 28 -2.82 -5.56 -19.09
N ALA A 29 -2.52 -6.63 -18.35
CA ALA A 29 -3.40 -7.80 -18.26
C ALA A 29 -4.75 -7.49 -17.57
N LEU A 30 -4.78 -6.52 -16.66
CA LEU A 30 -5.96 -6.10 -15.91
C LEU A 30 -6.68 -4.88 -16.54
N ALA A 31 -6.23 -4.39 -17.69
CA ALA A 31 -6.79 -3.19 -18.32
C ALA A 31 -8.30 -3.29 -18.59
N ALA A 32 -8.80 -4.49 -18.92
CA ALA A 32 -10.21 -4.73 -19.23
C ALA A 32 -11.17 -4.53 -18.04
N ILE A 33 -10.66 -4.58 -16.80
CA ILE A 33 -11.46 -4.48 -15.57
C ILE A 33 -11.27 -3.16 -14.84
N THR A 34 -10.56 -2.21 -15.45
CA THR A 34 -10.22 -0.93 -14.82
C THR A 34 -11.46 -0.02 -14.81
N VAL A 35 -12.23 -0.11 -13.72
CA VAL A 35 -13.39 0.76 -13.47
C VAL A 35 -13.10 1.61 -12.24
N ASN A 36 -13.19 2.94 -12.40
CA ASN A 36 -13.07 3.87 -11.28
C ASN A 36 -14.46 4.13 -10.70
N LEU A 37 -14.64 3.82 -9.42
CA LEU A 37 -15.85 4.13 -8.67
C LEU A 37 -15.69 5.48 -7.97
N SER A 38 -16.72 6.33 -8.06
CA SER A 38 -16.83 7.53 -7.21
C SER A 38 -16.94 7.14 -5.73
N PRO A 39 -16.64 8.05 -4.78
CA PRO A 39 -16.86 7.78 -3.36
C PRO A 39 -18.31 7.33 -3.06
N GLU A 40 -19.28 7.95 -3.71
CA GLU A 40 -20.71 7.64 -3.60
C GLU A 40 -21.01 6.22 -4.12
N ASP A 41 -20.47 5.85 -5.28
CA ASP A 41 -20.62 4.52 -5.86
C ASP A 41 -19.93 3.46 -5.02
N ARG A 42 -18.73 3.75 -4.47
CA ARG A 42 -18.05 2.85 -3.54
C ARG A 42 -18.88 2.60 -2.30
N GLN A 43 -19.51 3.63 -1.73
CA GLN A 43 -20.39 3.47 -0.58
C GLN A 43 -21.62 2.62 -0.94
N LYS A 44 -22.25 2.92 -2.07
CA LYS A 44 -23.48 2.24 -2.51
C LYS A 44 -23.24 0.77 -2.86
N TYR A 45 -22.30 0.51 -3.76
CA TYR A 45 -22.01 -0.85 -4.27
C TYR A 45 -21.10 -1.66 -3.34
N GLY A 46 -20.31 -1.00 -2.49
CA GLY A 46 -19.50 -1.62 -1.44
C GLY A 46 -20.29 -2.00 -0.17
N SER A 47 -21.61 -1.80 -0.14
CA SER A 47 -22.47 -2.16 0.99
C SER A 47 -22.63 -3.68 1.22
N ILE A 48 -22.11 -4.50 0.30
CA ILE A 48 -22.08 -5.96 0.41
C ILE A 48 -21.00 -6.41 1.40
N ASN A 49 -21.38 -6.51 2.67
CA ASN A 49 -20.55 -7.03 3.75
C ASN A 49 -20.40 -8.56 3.69
N GLU A 50 -19.61 -9.12 4.61
CA GLU A 50 -19.35 -10.56 4.66
C GLU A 50 -20.61 -11.40 4.85
N GLN A 51 -21.60 -10.92 5.63
CA GLN A 51 -22.87 -11.64 5.80
C GLN A 51 -23.66 -11.71 4.49
N ASN A 52 -23.69 -10.63 3.72
CA ASN A 52 -24.35 -10.61 2.41
C ASN A 52 -23.66 -11.57 1.43
N LYS A 53 -22.33 -11.72 1.49
CA LYS A 53 -21.61 -12.72 0.68
C LYS A 53 -21.98 -14.15 1.06
N LEU A 54 -22.24 -14.44 2.35
CA LEU A 54 -22.71 -15.76 2.77
C LEU A 54 -24.07 -16.12 2.16
N LEU A 55 -24.97 -15.14 2.01
CA LEU A 55 -26.24 -15.33 1.28
C LEU A 55 -25.97 -15.72 -0.19
N VAL A 56 -25.10 -14.97 -0.88
CA VAL A 56 -24.73 -15.23 -2.28
C VAL A 56 -24.18 -16.65 -2.45
N ASN A 57 -23.26 -17.06 -1.57
CA ASN A 57 -22.72 -18.43 -1.58
C ASN A 57 -23.82 -19.48 -1.37
N LYS A 58 -24.73 -19.24 -0.41
CA LYS A 58 -25.82 -20.17 -0.12
C LYS A 58 -26.80 -20.30 -1.30
N VAL A 59 -27.08 -19.20 -2.00
CA VAL A 59 -27.89 -19.21 -3.22
C VAL A 59 -27.20 -20.01 -4.33
N SER A 60 -25.89 -19.84 -4.52
CA SER A 60 -25.11 -20.67 -5.47
C SER A 60 -25.19 -22.16 -5.12
N ASP A 61 -25.10 -22.52 -3.84
CA ASP A 61 -25.22 -23.90 -3.38
C ASP A 61 -26.60 -24.50 -3.68
N TYR A 62 -27.68 -23.76 -3.39
CA TYR A 62 -29.03 -24.20 -3.72
C TYR A 62 -29.23 -24.34 -5.23
N ARG A 63 -28.72 -23.41 -6.03
CA ARG A 63 -28.81 -23.46 -7.49
C ARG A 63 -28.12 -24.70 -8.08
N LYS A 64 -26.98 -25.11 -7.51
CA LYS A 64 -26.21 -26.29 -7.93
C LYS A 64 -26.88 -27.59 -7.54
N ASN A 65 -27.47 -27.65 -6.34
CA ASN A 65 -28.02 -28.89 -5.80
C ASN A 65 -29.52 -29.07 -6.07
N GLN A 66 -30.27 -27.98 -6.21
CA GLN A 66 -31.73 -27.96 -6.37
C GLN A 66 -32.15 -26.89 -7.41
N PRO A 67 -31.75 -27.06 -8.69
CA PRO A 67 -31.96 -26.03 -9.73
C PRO A 67 -33.44 -25.70 -9.97
N THR A 68 -34.37 -26.61 -9.67
CA THR A 68 -35.82 -26.40 -9.81
C THR A 68 -36.38 -25.31 -8.89
N LEU A 69 -35.67 -24.96 -7.81
CA LEU A 69 -36.05 -23.89 -6.88
C LEU A 69 -35.56 -22.50 -7.30
N SER A 70 -34.91 -22.42 -8.46
CA SER A 70 -34.25 -21.20 -8.91
C SER A 70 -35.23 -20.28 -9.65
N ALA A 71 -35.12 -18.98 -9.41
CA ALA A 71 -35.89 -17.99 -10.16
C ALA A 71 -35.49 -18.04 -11.64
N ALA A 72 -36.48 -18.12 -12.54
CA ALA A 72 -36.26 -18.19 -13.98
C ALA A 72 -35.78 -16.87 -14.60
N GLU A 73 -35.98 -15.76 -13.90
CA GLU A 73 -35.63 -14.40 -14.33
C GLU A 73 -34.15 -14.06 -14.14
N VAL A 74 -33.43 -14.84 -13.32
CA VAL A 74 -32.01 -14.62 -13.05
C VAL A 74 -31.18 -15.23 -14.15
N ASP A 75 -30.24 -14.45 -14.72
CA ASP A 75 -29.19 -14.98 -15.57
C ASP A 75 -28.16 -15.73 -14.71
N TRP A 76 -28.42 -17.02 -14.51
CA TRP A 76 -27.54 -17.88 -13.72
C TRP A 76 -26.17 -18.10 -14.35
N ALA A 77 -26.06 -17.97 -15.68
CA ALA A 77 -24.77 -18.12 -16.35
C ALA A 77 -23.86 -16.92 -16.05
N GLU A 78 -24.42 -15.70 -16.04
CA GLU A 78 -23.70 -14.50 -15.64
C GLU A 78 -23.39 -14.50 -14.14
N PHE A 79 -24.35 -14.90 -13.29
CA PHE A 79 -24.12 -15.04 -11.86
C PHE A 79 -22.91 -15.93 -11.54
N ASP A 80 -22.76 -17.08 -12.20
CA ASP A 80 -21.63 -17.98 -11.99
C ASP A 80 -20.30 -17.39 -12.49
N ARG A 81 -20.32 -16.59 -13.57
CA ARG A 81 -19.14 -15.86 -14.06
C ARG A 81 -18.72 -14.75 -13.10
N ASP A 82 -19.67 -14.00 -12.55
CA ASP A 82 -19.43 -12.97 -11.55
C ASP A 82 -18.82 -13.57 -10.29
N LEU A 83 -19.37 -14.69 -9.81
CA LEU A 83 -18.86 -15.38 -8.63
C LEU A 83 -17.42 -15.88 -8.84
N SER A 84 -17.13 -16.41 -10.02
CA SER A 84 -15.79 -16.87 -10.40
C SER A 84 -14.79 -15.70 -10.51
N SER A 85 -15.23 -14.59 -11.12
CA SER A 85 -14.42 -13.37 -11.25
C SER A 85 -14.10 -12.78 -9.88
N ARG A 86 -15.08 -12.72 -8.96
CA ARG A 86 -14.88 -12.29 -7.58
C ARG A 86 -13.78 -13.08 -6.89
N GLN A 87 -13.82 -14.41 -6.97
CA GLN A 87 -12.83 -15.29 -6.35
C GLN A 87 -11.42 -15.07 -6.94
N ALA A 88 -11.32 -14.92 -8.26
CA ALA A 88 -10.04 -14.63 -8.91
C ALA A 88 -9.45 -13.28 -8.44
N TYR A 89 -10.29 -12.24 -8.38
CA TYR A 89 -9.86 -10.91 -7.96
C TYR A 89 -9.46 -10.87 -6.49
N GLU A 90 -10.21 -11.54 -5.60
CA GLU A 90 -9.83 -11.70 -4.18
C GLU A 90 -8.44 -12.36 -4.05
N GLY A 91 -8.15 -13.37 -4.88
CA GLY A 91 -6.83 -14.00 -4.93
C GLY A 91 -5.71 -13.04 -5.37
N PHE A 92 -5.97 -12.19 -6.37
CA PHE A 92 -5.00 -11.17 -6.80
C PHE A 92 -4.77 -10.11 -5.73
N ILE A 93 -5.86 -9.59 -5.14
CA ILE A 93 -5.81 -8.58 -4.07
C ILE A 93 -4.94 -9.08 -2.93
N SER A 94 -5.19 -10.29 -2.42
CA SER A 94 -4.42 -10.85 -1.30
C SER A 94 -2.92 -10.94 -1.58
N ARG A 95 -2.55 -11.35 -2.80
CA ARG A 95 -1.14 -11.44 -3.22
C ARG A 95 -0.49 -10.06 -3.34
N LEU A 96 -1.21 -9.08 -3.87
CA LEU A 96 -0.73 -7.71 -4.02
C LEU A 96 -0.58 -7.02 -2.66
N GLU A 97 -1.54 -7.19 -1.75
CA GLU A 97 -1.44 -6.68 -0.38
C GLU A 97 -0.23 -7.26 0.35
N SER A 98 0.05 -8.55 0.18
CA SER A 98 1.26 -9.19 0.72
C SER A 98 2.55 -8.60 0.14
N LEU A 99 2.58 -8.25 -1.15
CA LEU A 99 3.72 -7.56 -1.76
C LEU A 99 3.88 -6.14 -1.19
N VAL A 100 2.79 -5.38 -1.10
CA VAL A 100 2.77 -4.03 -0.52
C VAL A 100 3.26 -4.05 0.91
N ALA A 101 2.80 -5.00 1.74
CA ALA A 101 3.24 -5.14 3.12
C ALA A 101 4.76 -5.34 3.21
N ARG A 102 5.34 -6.22 2.39
CA ARG A 102 6.80 -6.45 2.34
C ARG A 102 7.57 -5.21 1.91
N LEU A 103 7.09 -4.49 0.89
CA LEU A 103 7.70 -3.24 0.43
C LEU A 103 7.65 -2.16 1.52
N LYS A 104 6.52 -2.01 2.21
CA LYS A 104 6.37 -1.09 3.35
C LYS A 104 7.36 -1.43 4.46
N SER A 105 7.48 -2.70 4.85
CA SER A 105 8.45 -3.12 5.86
C SER A 105 9.90 -2.82 5.45
N ALA A 106 10.30 -3.17 4.23
CA ALA A 106 11.65 -2.90 3.73
C ALA A 106 11.95 -1.39 3.70
N LYS A 107 11.01 -0.57 3.21
CA LYS A 107 11.10 0.89 3.21
C LYS A 107 11.27 1.44 4.62
N THR A 108 10.45 1.01 5.58
CA THR A 108 10.54 1.47 6.97
C THR A 108 11.92 1.23 7.56
N LEU A 109 12.54 0.07 7.28
CA LEU A 109 13.90 -0.22 7.76
C LEU A 109 14.93 0.71 7.12
N HIS A 110 14.88 0.91 5.80
CA HIS A 110 15.78 1.84 5.11
C HIS A 110 15.58 3.30 5.54
N ASP A 111 14.34 3.73 5.76
CA ASP A 111 14.02 5.07 6.26
C ASP A 111 14.64 5.29 7.64
N TYR A 112 14.55 4.29 8.52
CA TYR A 112 15.18 4.34 9.84
C TYR A 112 16.70 4.43 9.74
N ASP A 113 17.33 3.59 8.92
CA ASP A 113 18.79 3.58 8.73
C ASP A 113 19.28 4.93 8.18
N ASN A 114 18.59 5.46 7.16
CA ASN A 114 18.89 6.77 6.59
C ASN A 114 18.74 7.89 7.63
N TYR A 115 17.72 7.81 8.48
CA TYR A 115 17.52 8.79 9.55
C TYR A 115 18.63 8.73 10.60
N GLN A 116 19.07 7.54 11.04
CA GLN A 116 20.20 7.40 11.97
C GLN A 116 21.51 7.95 11.38
N ALA A 117 21.76 7.71 10.09
CA ALA A 117 22.90 8.28 9.38
C ALA A 117 22.82 9.82 9.32
N ALA A 118 21.64 10.37 9.00
CA ALA A 118 21.41 11.81 8.97
C ALA A 118 21.60 12.47 10.35
N LEU A 119 21.16 11.83 11.44
CA LEU A 119 21.40 12.31 12.80
C LEU A 119 22.90 12.35 13.14
N THR A 120 23.66 11.34 12.68
CA THR A 120 25.11 11.28 12.87
C THR A 120 25.81 12.43 12.13
N ASP A 121 25.42 12.68 10.87
CA ASP A 121 25.96 13.80 10.09
C ASP A 121 25.56 15.16 10.67
N TYR A 122 24.34 15.29 11.21
CA TYR A 122 23.92 16.49 11.92
C TYR A 122 24.76 16.75 13.17
N ALA A 123 25.04 15.73 13.97
CA ALA A 123 25.91 15.85 15.15
C ALA A 123 27.33 16.26 14.77
N PHE A 124 27.89 15.67 13.71
CA PHE A 124 29.19 16.06 13.16
C PHE A 124 29.19 17.51 12.66
N THR A 125 28.10 17.92 12.00
CA THR A 125 27.90 19.28 11.52
C THR A 125 27.88 20.29 12.66
N ALA A 126 27.15 20.01 13.74
CA ALA A 126 27.10 20.84 14.93
C ALA A 126 28.48 20.96 15.62
N TYR A 127 29.24 19.86 15.71
CA TYR A 127 30.61 19.88 16.23
C TYR A 127 31.54 20.79 15.41
N LYS A 128 31.50 20.67 14.08
CA LYS A 128 32.32 21.48 13.18
C LYS A 128 31.92 22.96 13.14
N ALA A 129 30.63 23.25 13.23
CA ALA A 129 30.13 24.63 13.35
C ALA A 129 30.63 25.27 14.66
N GLY A 130 30.60 24.54 15.78
CA GLY A 130 31.14 25.01 17.07
C GLY A 130 32.66 25.25 17.06
N ALA A 131 33.40 24.59 16.16
CA ALA A 131 34.82 24.81 15.94
C ALA A 131 35.12 25.92 14.89
N ALA A 132 34.11 26.70 14.48
CA ALA A 132 34.19 27.76 13.47
C ALA A 132 34.76 27.28 12.11
N ALA A 133 34.51 26.01 11.75
CA ALA A 133 34.90 25.49 10.44
C ALA A 133 34.03 26.15 9.34
N PRO A 134 34.63 26.71 8.27
CA PRO A 134 33.89 27.41 7.23
C PRO A 134 32.76 26.57 6.63
N GLY A 135 31.59 27.17 6.44
CA GLY A 135 30.42 26.56 5.81
C GLY A 135 29.55 25.68 6.71
N PHE A 136 30.04 25.24 7.88
CA PHE A 136 29.26 24.37 8.78
C PHE A 136 28.15 25.10 9.54
N GLU A 137 28.30 26.40 9.82
CA GLU A 137 27.24 27.20 10.44
C GLU A 137 25.99 27.29 9.55
N VAL A 138 26.18 27.47 8.24
CA VAL A 138 25.08 27.51 7.26
C VAL A 138 24.37 26.16 7.21
N LYS A 139 25.13 25.06 7.03
CA LYS A 139 24.58 23.70 7.04
C LYS A 139 23.84 23.39 8.35
N GLN A 140 24.39 23.78 9.50
CA GLN A 140 23.72 23.59 10.79
C GLN A 140 22.42 24.39 10.87
N ASN A 141 22.41 25.64 10.41
CA ASN A 141 21.23 26.50 10.42
C ASN A 141 20.12 25.97 9.51
N GLU A 142 20.48 25.36 8.38
CA GLU A 142 19.53 24.68 7.50
C GLU A 142 19.01 23.39 8.11
N LEU A 143 19.87 22.54 8.68
CA LEU A 143 19.42 21.26 9.24
C LEU A 143 18.64 21.41 10.55
N LYS A 144 19.00 22.38 11.39
CA LYS A 144 18.36 22.56 12.71
C LYS A 144 16.86 22.86 12.62
N GLN A 145 16.40 23.41 11.50
CA GLN A 145 14.99 23.77 11.29
C GLN A 145 14.06 22.55 11.35
N PHE A 146 14.58 21.36 11.03
CA PHE A 146 13.81 20.11 11.04
C PHE A 146 13.63 19.52 12.45
N PHE A 147 14.24 20.10 13.48
CA PHE A 147 14.11 19.68 14.88
C PHE A 147 13.19 20.61 15.70
N GLY A 148 12.38 21.44 15.04
CA GLY A 148 11.46 22.38 15.67
C GLY A 148 10.57 21.72 16.74
N LYS A 149 10.42 22.41 17.87
CA LYS A 149 9.65 21.97 19.05
C LYS A 149 8.27 21.48 18.63
N SER A 150 7.88 20.28 19.10
CA SER A 150 6.50 19.83 19.15
C SER A 150 5.65 20.88 19.88
N LEU A 151 5.10 21.84 19.14
CA LEU A 151 3.87 22.47 19.54
C LEU A 151 2.82 21.39 19.36
N ASN A 152 2.22 20.97 20.47
CA ASN A 152 1.01 20.18 20.47
C ASN A 152 -0.04 20.92 19.64
N THR A 153 -0.11 20.62 18.35
CA THR A 153 -1.27 20.90 17.53
C THR A 153 -1.85 19.54 17.21
N SER A 154 -2.76 19.13 18.09
CA SER A 154 -3.85 18.25 17.71
C SER A 154 -4.56 18.91 16.53
N GLU A 155 -4.20 18.60 15.29
CA GLU A 155 -5.09 18.70 14.13
C GLU A 155 -4.43 18.17 12.86
N ASP A 156 -5.23 17.33 12.20
CA ASP A 156 -5.20 16.86 10.82
C ASP A 156 -4.07 15.94 10.36
N THR A 157 -4.37 14.64 10.45
CA THR A 157 -3.69 13.60 9.68
C THR A 157 -4.12 13.78 8.22
N PRO A 158 -3.21 13.99 7.25
CA PRO A 158 -3.62 13.95 5.85
C PRO A 158 -4.15 12.55 5.55
N LYS A 159 -5.44 12.43 5.28
CA LYS A 159 -6.02 11.20 4.73
C LYS A 159 -5.31 10.91 3.41
N GLU A 160 -4.70 9.73 3.35
CA GLU A 160 -4.17 9.15 2.12
C GLU A 160 -5.28 9.18 1.04
N PRO A 161 -5.02 9.69 -0.17
CA PRO A 161 -6.06 9.75 -1.20
C PRO A 161 -6.51 8.33 -1.59
N GLN A 162 -7.80 8.05 -1.41
CA GLN A 162 -8.51 6.83 -1.83
C GLN A 162 -8.81 6.80 -3.33
#